data_AF-A0A2K3LEA8-F1
#
_entry.id   AF-A0A2K3LEA8-F1
#
_cell.length_a   1.000
_cell.length_b   1.000
_cell.length_c   1.000
_cell.angle_alpha   90.00
_cell.angle_beta   90.00
_cell.angle_gamma   90.00
#
_symmetry.space_group_name_H-M   'P 1'
#
loop_
_entity.id
_entity.type
_entity.pdbx_description
1 polymer ?
#
loop_
_entity_poly.entity_id
_entity_poly.type
_entity_poly.pdbx_seq_one_letter_code
_entity_poly.pdbx_strand_id
1 'polypeptide(L)'
;MQLYAILESVSDRIEMHKNVSEQRQNWNNLLLNNINMITLTATTLTGVAAASGAIGAPLLALKISSTLLFSAATSMLLIMNKIQPSQLAEEQRCATRLFKHLRSQIENRIALGNQTEQDVKNLIEKVLALDKAYPLPLLGVMLEKFPAKYEPSVWWPKKRKEGNATERKMKNRKNNTNGWSEELENELREVIEVVKNKDIEDYDRLGSIALKINKKLAIAGPLLTGIAAIGSAFVGNGSAAAIVALMAGSLGAIVNAFEHGGQVGMVFEMYRNCGGFFKLLEETVEATLEEKDLEKRENGEIFEMKMALMLGRSVSEMRELASKSEACRMEGIDVDEFANKMF
;
A
#
# COMPACT_ATOMS: atom_id res chain seq x y z
N MET A 1 9.22 -23.14 24.63
CA MET A 1 9.70 -23.69 23.34
C MET A 1 8.87 -23.22 22.15
N GLN A 2 7.53 -23.32 22.18
CA GLN A 2 6.68 -22.93 21.03
C GLN A 2 6.83 -21.45 20.59
N LEU A 3 6.86 -20.48 21.52
CA LEU A 3 7.07 -19.06 21.15
C LEU A 3 8.44 -18.79 20.52
N TYR A 4 9.49 -19.51 20.92
CA TYR A 4 10.81 -19.39 20.29
C TYR A 4 10.80 -19.91 18.85
N ALA A 5 10.09 -21.01 18.58
CA ALA A 5 9.92 -21.51 17.22
C ALA A 5 9.10 -20.52 16.35
N ILE A 6 8.07 -19.88 16.91
CA ILE A 6 7.33 -18.82 16.22
C ILE A 6 8.24 -17.61 15.96
N LEU A 7 9.04 -17.21 16.95
CA LEU A 7 9.97 -16.09 16.84
C LEU A 7 11.02 -16.29 15.73
N GLU A 8 11.57 -17.49 15.63
CA GLU A 8 12.48 -17.91 14.56
C GLU A 8 11.78 -17.81 13.20
N SER A 9 10.59 -18.40 13.09
CA SER A 9 9.79 -18.37 11.85
C SER A 9 9.38 -16.95 11.41
N VAL A 10 9.14 -16.05 12.36
CA VAL A 10 8.88 -14.63 12.08
C VAL A 10 10.16 -13.91 11.65
N SER A 11 11.31 -14.23 12.25
CA SER A 11 12.60 -13.65 11.89
C SER A 11 13.00 -14.00 10.47
N ASP A 12 12.80 -15.26 10.06
CA ASP A 12 13.04 -15.72 8.69
C ASP A 12 12.15 -14.97 7.68
N ARG A 13 10.87 -14.75 8.00
CA ARG A 13 9.96 -13.97 7.15
C ARG A 13 10.39 -12.52 7.00
N ILE A 14 10.88 -11.89 8.08
CA ILE A 14 11.41 -10.52 8.02
C ILE A 14 12.56 -10.44 7.00
N GLU A 15 13.50 -11.38 7.05
CA GLU A 15 14.63 -11.42 6.13
C GLU A 15 14.17 -11.68 4.70
N MET A 16 13.27 -12.65 4.51
CA MET A 16 12.73 -12.98 3.20
C MET A 16 11.97 -11.81 2.55
N HIS A 17 11.04 -11.16 3.27
CA HIS A 17 10.34 -9.98 2.75
C HIS A 17 11.29 -8.83 2.44
N LYS A 18 12.32 -8.61 3.28
CA LYS A 18 13.35 -7.61 3.02
C LYS A 18 14.11 -7.91 1.72
N ASN A 19 14.58 -9.14 1.55
CA ASN A 19 15.32 -9.57 0.36
C ASN A 19 14.46 -9.47 -0.92
N VAL A 20 13.19 -9.89 -0.85
CA VAL A 20 12.27 -9.77 -1.99
C VAL A 20 11.97 -8.30 -2.31
N SER A 21 11.78 -7.44 -1.30
CA SER A 21 11.61 -5.99 -1.49
C SER A 21 12.77 -5.39 -2.28
N GLU A 22 14.01 -5.67 -1.86
CA GLU A 22 15.22 -5.18 -2.54
C GLU A 22 15.33 -5.73 -3.97
N GLN A 23 15.05 -7.02 -4.16
CA GLN A 23 15.03 -7.63 -5.48
C GLN A 23 14.02 -6.96 -6.43
N ARG A 24 12.80 -6.68 -5.96
CA ARG A 24 11.75 -6.05 -6.77
C ARG A 24 12.04 -4.58 -7.07
N GLN A 25 12.66 -3.86 -6.14
CA GLN A 25 13.16 -2.51 -6.42
C GLN A 25 14.23 -2.54 -7.51
N ASN A 26 15.17 -3.49 -7.46
CA ASN A 26 16.19 -3.65 -8.49
C ASN A 26 15.56 -4.00 -9.85
N TRP A 27 14.55 -4.87 -9.88
CA TRP A 27 13.80 -5.16 -11.10
C TRP A 27 13.10 -3.93 -11.65
N ASN A 28 12.49 -3.10 -10.81
CA ASN A 28 11.88 -1.84 -11.25
C ASN A 28 12.89 -0.97 -11.99
N ASN A 29 14.05 -0.74 -11.37
CA ASN A 29 15.10 0.12 -11.92
C ASN A 29 15.66 -0.44 -13.23
N LEU A 30 15.92 -1.75 -13.29
CA LEU A 30 16.46 -2.41 -14.48
C LEU A 30 15.45 -2.38 -15.63
N LEU A 31 14.20 -2.77 -15.39
CA LEU A 31 13.16 -2.82 -16.42
C LEU A 31 12.82 -1.43 -16.93
N LEU A 32 12.66 -0.45 -16.04
CA LEU A 32 12.42 0.95 -16.42
C LEU A 32 13.47 1.46 -17.41
N ASN A 33 14.75 1.33 -17.04
CA ASN A 33 15.86 1.84 -17.86
C ASN A 33 15.96 1.10 -19.19
N ASN A 34 15.85 -0.23 -19.17
CA ASN A 34 15.94 -1.05 -20.39
C ASN A 34 14.78 -0.77 -21.35
N ILE A 35 13.53 -0.73 -20.85
CA ILE A 35 12.35 -0.47 -21.69
C ILE A 35 12.43 0.93 -22.31
N ASN A 36 12.80 1.95 -21.52
CA ASN A 36 12.98 3.30 -22.05
C ASN A 36 14.08 3.34 -23.12
N MET A 37 15.22 2.71 -22.86
CA MET A 37 16.33 2.69 -23.83
C MET A 37 15.95 1.98 -25.13
N ILE A 38 15.28 0.83 -25.05
CA ILE A 38 14.76 0.09 -26.21
C ILE A 38 13.78 0.96 -27.00
N THR A 39 12.82 1.57 -26.29
CA THR A 39 11.78 2.41 -26.91
C THR A 39 12.37 3.65 -27.58
N LEU A 40 13.31 4.32 -26.93
CA LEU A 40 13.99 5.50 -27.49
C LEU A 40 14.91 5.12 -28.66
N THR A 41 15.59 3.96 -28.59
CA THR A 41 16.41 3.47 -29.70
C THR A 41 15.54 3.13 -30.90
N ALA A 42 14.41 2.44 -30.70
CA ALA A 42 13.44 2.18 -31.75
C ALA A 42 12.89 3.47 -32.39
N THR A 43 12.64 4.48 -31.55
CA THR A 43 12.21 5.82 -31.97
C THR A 43 13.29 6.49 -32.83
N THR A 44 14.54 6.48 -32.39
CA THR A 44 15.68 7.02 -33.15
C THR A 44 15.87 6.30 -34.48
N LEU A 45 15.85 4.97 -34.51
CA LEU A 45 15.96 4.19 -35.75
C LEU A 45 14.82 4.51 -36.73
N THR A 46 13.60 4.68 -36.22
CA THR A 46 12.44 5.13 -37.02
C THR A 46 12.67 6.53 -37.59
N GLY A 47 13.22 7.45 -36.80
CA GLY A 47 13.54 8.81 -37.23
C GLY A 47 14.62 8.84 -38.31
N VAL A 48 15.68 8.05 -38.13
CA VAL A 48 16.75 7.89 -39.13
C VAL A 48 16.18 7.27 -40.41
N ALA A 49 15.33 6.24 -40.31
CA ALA A 49 14.67 5.64 -41.47
C ALA A 49 13.81 6.65 -42.24
N ALA A 50 13.11 7.54 -41.53
CA ALA A 50 12.28 8.57 -42.15
C ALA A 50 13.08 9.72 -42.78
N ALA A 51 14.19 10.12 -42.17
CA ALA A 51 14.98 11.29 -42.58
C ALA A 51 16.10 10.97 -43.58
N SER A 52 16.61 9.74 -43.61
CA SER A 52 17.82 9.38 -44.39
C SER A 52 17.62 9.33 -45.90
N GLY A 53 16.38 9.32 -46.40
CA GLY A 53 16.08 9.08 -47.81
C GLY A 53 16.55 7.70 -48.30
N ALA A 54 16.87 6.77 -47.38
CA ALA A 54 17.33 5.44 -47.70
C ALA A 54 16.27 4.64 -48.46
N ILE A 55 16.69 3.86 -49.45
CA ILE A 55 15.82 3.01 -50.28
C ILE A 55 16.38 1.58 -50.26
N GLY A 56 15.51 0.59 -50.35
CA GLY A 56 15.93 -0.82 -50.44
C GLY A 56 16.43 -1.38 -49.11
N ALA A 57 17.53 -2.13 -49.14
CA ALA A 57 18.00 -2.92 -48.00
C ALA A 57 18.30 -2.11 -46.71
N PRO A 58 18.94 -0.92 -46.75
CA PRO A 58 19.19 -0.13 -45.54
C PRO A 58 17.91 0.36 -44.86
N LEU A 59 16.92 0.81 -45.64
CA LEU A 59 15.61 1.21 -45.10
C LEU A 59 14.90 0.01 -44.47
N LEU A 60 14.91 -1.14 -45.15
CA LEU A 60 14.30 -2.37 -44.65
C LEU A 60 14.93 -2.81 -43.32
N ALA A 61 16.26 -2.75 -43.21
CA ALA A 61 16.98 -3.11 -41.99
C ALA A 61 16.59 -2.20 -40.81
N LEU A 62 16.51 -0.89 -41.02
CA LEU A 62 16.09 0.06 -39.98
C LEU A 62 14.64 -0.20 -39.55
N LYS A 63 13.72 -0.40 -40.49
CA LYS A 63 12.30 -0.70 -40.21
C LYS A 63 12.11 -1.98 -39.41
N ILE A 64 12.77 -3.06 -39.81
CA ILE A 64 12.69 -4.34 -39.11
C ILE A 64 13.22 -4.18 -37.68
N SER A 65 14.37 -3.51 -37.54
CA SER A 65 15.01 -3.30 -36.24
C SER A 65 14.13 -2.46 -35.30
N SER A 66 13.62 -1.32 -35.76
CA SER A 66 12.76 -0.47 -34.96
C SER A 66 11.42 -1.14 -34.61
N THR A 67 10.80 -1.84 -35.55
CA THR A 67 9.57 -2.60 -35.32
C THR A 67 9.77 -3.70 -34.27
N LEU A 68 10.88 -4.44 -34.36
CA LEU A 68 11.23 -5.49 -33.40
C LEU A 68 11.44 -4.92 -32.01
N LEU A 69 12.19 -3.81 -31.89
CA LEU A 69 12.45 -3.15 -30.61
C LEU A 69 11.17 -2.60 -29.97
N PHE A 70 10.29 -1.94 -30.73
CA PHE A 70 8.99 -1.50 -30.20
C PHE A 70 8.11 -2.69 -29.76
N SER A 71 8.12 -3.79 -30.52
CA SER A 71 7.38 -5.01 -30.15
C SER A 71 7.93 -5.64 -28.86
N ALA A 72 9.26 -5.66 -28.71
CA ALA A 72 9.91 -6.11 -27.48
C ALA A 72 9.57 -5.20 -26.29
N ALA A 73 9.65 -3.88 -26.45
CA ALA A 73 9.26 -2.92 -25.41
C ALA A 73 7.79 -3.09 -24.99
N THR A 74 6.88 -3.25 -25.96
CA THR A 74 5.46 -3.51 -25.71
C THR A 74 5.27 -4.76 -24.85
N SER A 75 5.94 -5.85 -25.22
CA SER A 75 5.86 -7.14 -24.50
C SER A 75 6.42 -7.03 -23.09
N MET A 76 7.57 -6.36 -22.92
CA MET A 76 8.20 -6.12 -21.62
C MET A 76 7.33 -5.25 -20.72
N LEU A 77 6.69 -4.21 -21.27
CA LEU A 77 5.74 -3.36 -20.54
C LEU A 77 4.53 -4.15 -20.03
N LEU A 78 3.95 -5.03 -20.85
CA LEU A 78 2.84 -5.88 -20.41
C LEU A 78 3.24 -6.78 -19.22
N ILE A 79 4.45 -7.33 -19.24
CA ILE A 79 4.99 -8.13 -18.14
C ILE A 79 5.26 -7.25 -16.91
N MET A 80 5.89 -6.10 -17.09
CA MET A 80 6.20 -5.15 -16.02
C MET A 80 4.92 -4.65 -15.33
N ASN A 81 3.87 -4.37 -16.09
CA ASN A 81 2.57 -3.92 -15.57
C ASN A 81 1.79 -5.04 -14.89
N LYS A 82 1.99 -6.30 -15.32
CA LYS A 82 1.41 -7.44 -14.61
C LYS A 82 2.06 -7.66 -13.24
N ILE A 83 3.37 -7.45 -13.12
CA ILE A 83 4.12 -7.69 -11.88
C ILE A 83 4.08 -6.47 -10.95
N GLN A 84 4.13 -5.27 -11.53
CA GLN A 84 4.35 -3.97 -10.88
C GLN A 84 5.46 -4.01 -9.82
N PRO A 85 6.73 -4.07 -10.23
CA PRO A 85 7.84 -4.28 -9.30
C PRO A 85 7.96 -3.22 -8.20
N SER A 86 7.71 -1.93 -8.50
CA SER A 86 7.72 -0.86 -7.50
C SER A 86 6.61 -1.02 -6.45
N GLN A 87 5.38 -1.31 -6.91
CA GLN A 87 4.25 -1.59 -6.05
C GLN A 87 4.52 -2.78 -5.13
N LEU A 88 5.02 -3.86 -5.74
CA LEU A 88 5.30 -5.08 -5.03
C LEU A 88 6.44 -4.90 -4.02
N ALA A 89 7.46 -4.11 -4.33
CA ALA A 89 8.51 -3.77 -3.36
C ALA A 89 7.90 -3.11 -2.11
N GLU A 90 6.94 -2.20 -2.27
CA GLU A 90 6.29 -1.53 -1.14
C GLU A 90 5.40 -2.47 -0.32
N GLU A 91 4.67 -3.38 -0.96
CA GLU A 91 3.94 -4.46 -0.27
C GLU A 91 4.88 -5.26 0.64
N GLN A 92 6.08 -5.60 0.14
CA GLN A 92 7.07 -6.36 0.93
C GLN A 92 7.72 -5.51 2.05
N ARG A 93 7.92 -4.20 1.84
CA ARG A 93 8.37 -3.29 2.92
C ARG A 93 7.34 -3.20 4.03
N CYS A 94 6.05 -3.13 3.67
CA CYS A 94 4.96 -3.13 4.64
C CYS A 94 4.92 -4.45 5.43
N ALA A 95 4.99 -5.60 4.75
CA ALA A 95 5.08 -6.91 5.39
C ALA A 95 6.27 -6.99 6.36
N THR A 96 7.45 -6.53 5.95
CA THR A 96 8.65 -6.48 6.80
C THR A 96 8.41 -5.67 8.08
N ARG A 97 7.75 -4.52 7.99
CA ARG A 97 7.41 -3.68 9.15
C ARG A 97 6.44 -4.39 10.10
N LEU A 98 5.39 -5.02 9.57
CA LEU A 98 4.40 -5.73 10.36
C LEU A 98 4.99 -6.96 11.07
N PHE A 99 5.83 -7.73 10.39
CA PHE A 99 6.53 -8.85 11.02
C PHE A 99 7.54 -8.41 12.07
N LYS A 100 8.25 -7.29 11.87
CA LYS A 100 9.10 -6.70 12.92
C LYS A 100 8.29 -6.32 14.16
N HIS A 101 7.12 -5.71 13.97
CA HIS A 101 6.22 -5.40 15.08
C HIS A 101 5.76 -6.67 15.80
N LEU A 102 5.36 -7.71 15.06
CA LEU A 102 4.97 -9.00 15.62
C LEU A 102 6.12 -9.68 16.38
N ARG A 103 7.35 -9.61 15.86
CA ARG A 103 8.57 -10.08 16.52
C ARG A 103 8.74 -9.42 17.89
N SER A 104 8.66 -8.08 17.95
CA SER A 104 8.76 -7.35 19.22
C SER A 104 7.63 -7.71 20.19
N GLN A 105 6.40 -7.94 19.70
CA GLN A 105 5.32 -8.46 20.55
C GLN A 105 5.68 -9.82 21.16
N ILE A 106 6.25 -10.74 20.37
CA ILE A 106 6.65 -12.07 20.83
C ILE A 106 7.81 -11.97 21.84
N GLU A 107 8.84 -11.17 21.57
CA GLU A 107 9.98 -10.96 22.46
C GLU A 107 9.55 -10.40 23.82
N ASN A 108 8.65 -9.41 23.82
CA ASN A 108 8.08 -8.85 25.05
C ASN A 108 7.27 -9.90 25.84
N ARG A 109 6.49 -10.74 25.15
CA ARG A 109 5.72 -11.84 25.79
C ARG A 109 6.63 -12.91 26.39
N ILE A 110 7.74 -13.23 25.72
CA ILE A 110 8.76 -14.15 26.25
C ILE A 110 9.39 -13.56 27.52
N ALA A 111 9.77 -12.28 27.50
CA ALA A 111 10.40 -11.60 28.64
C ALA A 111 9.49 -11.52 29.88
N LEU A 112 8.17 -11.37 29.67
CA LEU A 112 7.18 -11.29 30.75
C LEU A 112 6.86 -12.64 31.42
N GLY A 113 7.22 -13.77 30.80
CA GLY A 113 7.11 -15.11 31.40
C GLY A 113 5.69 -15.65 31.67
N ASN A 114 4.63 -14.84 31.52
CA ASN A 114 3.24 -15.25 31.71
C ASN A 114 2.59 -15.60 30.37
N GLN A 115 2.49 -16.89 30.05
CA GLN A 115 2.06 -17.38 28.73
C GLN A 115 0.83 -18.29 28.86
N THR A 116 -0.23 -17.97 28.11
CA THR A 116 -1.37 -18.87 27.94
C THR A 116 -1.33 -19.54 26.55
N GLU A 117 -1.93 -20.73 26.43
CA GLU A 117 -2.07 -21.42 25.14
C GLU A 117 -2.84 -20.57 24.12
N GLN A 118 -3.80 -19.77 24.60
CA GLN A 118 -4.57 -18.83 23.79
C GLN A 118 -3.71 -17.71 23.22
N ASP A 119 -2.71 -17.21 23.97
CA ASP A 119 -1.76 -16.21 23.47
C ASP A 119 -0.89 -16.76 22.33
N VAL A 120 -0.44 -18.02 22.46
CA VAL A 120 0.34 -18.71 21.43
C VAL A 120 -0.49 -18.87 20.16
N LYS A 121 -1.75 -19.30 20.29
CA LYS A 121 -2.68 -19.43 19.17
C LYS A 121 -2.95 -18.10 18.47
N ASN A 122 -3.18 -17.03 19.22
CA ASN A 122 -3.39 -15.69 18.68
C ASN A 122 -2.17 -15.20 17.88
N LEU A 123 -0.95 -15.44 18.38
CA LEU A 123 0.28 -15.10 17.65
C LEU A 123 0.40 -15.89 16.34
N ILE A 124 0.08 -17.19 16.34
CA ILE A 124 0.05 -18.01 15.12
C ILE A 124 -0.99 -17.45 14.13
N GLU A 125 -2.20 -17.12 14.59
CA GLU A 125 -3.24 -16.53 13.75
C GLU A 125 -2.78 -15.20 13.13
N LYS A 126 -2.05 -14.37 13.88
CA LYS A 126 -1.44 -13.13 13.37
C LYS A 126 -0.38 -13.39 12.32
N VAL A 127 0.51 -14.37 12.51
CA VAL A 127 1.50 -14.76 11.48
C VAL A 127 0.80 -15.17 10.19
N LEU A 128 -0.20 -16.06 10.30
CA LEU A 128 -0.94 -16.56 9.13
C LEU A 128 -1.77 -15.47 8.44
N ALA A 129 -2.31 -14.52 9.21
CA ALA A 129 -3.02 -13.38 8.66
C ALA A 129 -2.09 -12.46 7.85
N LEU A 130 -0.87 -12.21 8.34
CA LEU A 130 0.15 -11.46 7.59
C LEU A 130 0.61 -12.20 6.33
N ASP A 131 0.84 -13.52 6.42
CA ASP A 131 1.19 -14.35 5.26
C ASP A 131 0.10 -14.29 4.17
N LYS A 132 -1.18 -14.21 4.58
CA LYS A 132 -2.32 -14.07 3.67
C LYS A 132 -2.45 -12.66 3.11
N ALA A 133 -2.22 -11.64 3.93
CA ALA A 133 -2.31 -10.23 3.53
C ALA A 133 -1.18 -9.83 2.57
N TYR A 134 0.01 -10.42 2.74
CA TYR A 134 1.20 -10.18 1.92
C TYR A 134 1.81 -11.50 1.47
N PRO A 135 1.17 -12.20 0.52
CA PRO A 135 1.71 -13.44 -0.01
C PRO A 135 3.08 -13.18 -0.66
N LEU A 136 4.01 -14.12 -0.48
CA LEU A 136 5.28 -14.10 -1.18
C LEU A 136 5.03 -14.46 -2.65
N PRO A 137 5.23 -13.52 -3.58
CA PRO A 137 4.85 -13.73 -4.97
C PRO A 137 5.92 -14.57 -5.67
N LEU A 138 5.82 -15.89 -5.51
CA LEU A 138 6.70 -16.90 -6.12
C LEU A 138 5.99 -17.70 -7.22
N LEU A 139 5.14 -17.03 -8.02
CA LEU A 139 4.30 -17.57 -9.12
C LEU A 139 2.93 -18.07 -8.65
N GLY A 140 1.91 -17.23 -8.76
CA GLY A 140 0.49 -17.66 -8.78
C GLY A 140 -0.44 -16.91 -7.83
N VAL A 141 0.04 -16.54 -6.63
CA VAL A 141 -0.75 -15.80 -5.63
C VAL A 141 -0.10 -14.44 -5.39
N MET A 142 -0.73 -13.37 -5.89
CA MET A 142 -0.29 -12.00 -5.72
C MET A 142 -1.51 -11.12 -5.49
N LEU A 143 -1.34 -10.04 -4.73
CA LEU A 143 -2.37 -9.02 -4.62
C LEU A 143 -2.73 -8.47 -6.00
N GLU A 144 -4.01 -8.20 -6.19
CA GLU A 144 -4.50 -7.59 -7.42
C GLU A 144 -3.88 -6.20 -7.57
N LYS A 145 -3.18 -5.98 -8.68
CA LYS A 145 -2.46 -4.73 -8.94
C LYS A 145 -3.37 -3.57 -9.32
N PHE A 146 -4.48 -3.87 -9.99
CA PHE A 146 -5.44 -2.88 -10.47
C PHE A 146 -6.88 -3.27 -10.10
N PRO A 147 -7.21 -3.31 -8.79
CA PRO A 147 -8.54 -3.66 -8.33
C PRO A 147 -9.61 -2.74 -8.92
N ALA A 148 -10.85 -3.22 -8.96
CA ALA A 148 -11.97 -2.44 -9.49
C ALA A 148 -12.27 -1.19 -8.66
N LYS A 149 -12.08 -1.29 -7.34
CA LYS A 149 -12.24 -0.20 -6.37
C LYS A 149 -11.02 -0.15 -5.46
N TYR A 150 -10.67 1.04 -5.00
CA TYR A 150 -9.74 1.19 -3.89
C TYR A 150 -10.38 0.61 -2.62
N GLU A 151 -9.58 -0.14 -1.86
CA GLU A 151 -9.91 -0.58 -0.52
C GLU A 151 -8.67 -0.50 0.36
N PRO A 152 -8.78 0.01 1.60
CA PRO A 152 -7.66 0.09 2.53
C PRO A 152 -7.13 -1.31 2.89
N SER A 153 -5.85 -1.38 3.28
CA SER A 153 -5.22 -2.64 3.69
C SER A 153 -5.86 -3.21 4.97
N VAL A 154 -6.15 -4.52 4.96
CA VAL A 154 -6.67 -5.25 6.13
C VAL A 154 -5.68 -6.38 6.48
N TRP A 155 -5.04 -6.26 7.63
CA TRP A 155 -3.95 -7.18 8.04
C TRP A 155 -4.37 -8.20 9.08
N TRP A 156 -5.24 -7.78 9.99
CA TRP A 156 -5.60 -8.57 11.16
C TRP A 156 -7.00 -9.16 11.00
N PRO A 157 -7.24 -10.39 11.48
CA PRO A 157 -8.58 -10.92 11.51
C PRO A 157 -9.46 -10.01 12.38
N LYS A 158 -10.71 -9.78 11.95
CA LYS A 158 -11.70 -9.09 12.79
C LYS A 158 -11.76 -9.82 14.12
N LYS A 159 -11.59 -9.08 15.22
CA LYS A 159 -11.75 -9.66 16.57
C LYS A 159 -13.10 -10.38 16.60
N ARG A 160 -13.09 -11.68 16.88
CA ARG A 160 -14.34 -12.40 17.12
C ARG A 160 -14.99 -11.72 18.31
N LYS A 161 -16.22 -11.22 18.14
CA LYS A 161 -17.07 -10.90 19.28
C LYS A 161 -17.25 -12.22 20.02
N GLU A 162 -16.49 -12.43 21.09
CA GLU A 162 -16.70 -13.58 21.96
C GLU A 162 -18.12 -13.43 22.50
N GLY A 163 -19.04 -14.21 21.93
CA GLY A 163 -20.43 -14.20 22.35
C GLY A 163 -20.50 -14.61 23.81
N ASN A 164 -20.95 -13.68 24.66
CA ASN A 164 -21.51 -13.84 26.00
C ASN A 164 -21.14 -15.12 26.79
N ALA A 165 -19.85 -15.46 26.86
CA ALA A 165 -19.36 -16.60 27.64
C ALA A 165 -18.69 -16.13 28.93
N THR A 166 -19.26 -15.14 29.61
CA THR A 166 -18.99 -14.86 31.03
C THR A 166 -20.04 -13.94 31.67
N GLU A 167 -21.33 -14.17 31.39
CA GLU A 167 -22.37 -13.74 32.33
C GLU A 167 -22.33 -14.65 33.57
N ARG A 168 -21.30 -14.52 34.41
CA ARG A 168 -21.23 -15.03 35.79
C ARG A 168 -19.87 -14.71 36.39
N LYS A 169 -19.69 -13.44 36.76
CA LYS A 169 -19.09 -12.99 38.04
C LYS A 169 -18.79 -11.51 37.90
N MET A 170 -19.67 -10.67 38.44
CA MET A 170 -19.27 -9.48 39.21
C MET A 170 -20.52 -8.83 39.83
N LYS A 171 -21.00 -9.46 40.91
CA LYS A 171 -21.52 -8.68 42.03
C LYS A 171 -20.31 -8.40 42.92
N ASN A 172 -20.12 -7.13 43.27
CA ASN A 172 -19.10 -6.57 44.15
C ASN A 172 -17.68 -6.44 43.56
N ARG A 173 -17.40 -5.28 42.95
CA ARG A 173 -16.11 -4.60 43.13
C ARG A 173 -16.33 -3.09 43.06
N LYS A 174 -15.82 -2.40 44.08
CA LYS A 174 -15.82 -0.93 44.24
C LYS A 174 -15.27 -0.24 43.00
N ASN A 175 -15.85 0.93 42.68
CA ASN A 175 -15.40 1.95 41.73
C ASN A 175 -13.87 2.03 41.59
N ASN A 176 -13.29 1.23 40.70
CA ASN A 176 -11.96 1.45 40.20
C ASN A 176 -12.08 1.52 38.69
N THR A 177 -12.34 2.73 38.20
CA THR A 177 -12.26 3.08 36.79
C THR A 177 -10.81 2.84 36.37
N ASN A 178 -10.53 1.76 35.63
CA ASN A 178 -9.18 1.38 35.16
C ASN A 178 -8.58 2.43 34.20
N GLY A 179 -8.29 3.64 34.69
CA GLY A 179 -7.90 4.82 33.90
C GLY A 179 -9.01 5.38 32.99
N TRP A 180 -10.22 4.82 33.01
CA TRP A 180 -11.32 5.21 32.11
C TRP A 180 -12.29 6.21 32.76
N SER A 181 -12.50 7.36 32.14
CA SER A 181 -13.57 8.31 32.48
C SER A 181 -14.54 8.47 31.32
N GLU A 182 -15.77 8.93 31.61
CA GLU A 182 -16.75 9.26 30.57
C GLU A 182 -16.23 10.39 29.65
N GLU A 183 -15.50 11.35 30.23
CA GLU A 183 -14.81 12.41 29.49
C GLU A 183 -13.81 11.82 28.48
N LEU A 184 -12.94 10.89 28.91
CA LEU A 184 -11.99 10.23 28.01
C LEU A 184 -12.71 9.43 26.92
N GLU A 185 -13.78 8.71 27.25
CA GLU A 185 -14.55 7.99 26.22
C GLU A 185 -15.14 8.93 25.17
N ASN A 186 -15.66 10.09 25.59
CA ASN A 186 -16.18 11.10 24.68
C ASN A 186 -15.06 11.73 23.84
N GLU A 187 -13.94 12.10 24.45
CA GLU A 187 -12.77 12.64 23.73
C GLU A 187 -12.27 11.68 22.64
N LEU A 188 -12.17 10.38 22.96
CA LEU A 188 -11.75 9.36 21.99
C LEU A 188 -12.77 9.17 20.86
N ARG A 189 -14.07 9.34 21.13
CA ARG A 189 -15.11 9.32 20.09
C ARG A 189 -14.98 10.50 19.14
N GLU A 190 -14.76 11.71 19.67
CA GLU A 190 -14.52 12.89 18.86
C GLU A 190 -13.30 12.73 17.96
N VAL A 191 -12.17 12.27 18.51
CA VAL A 191 -10.94 12.06 17.74
C VAL A 191 -11.16 11.04 16.63
N ILE A 192 -11.89 9.95 16.89
CA ILE A 192 -12.20 8.96 15.86
C ILE A 192 -13.17 9.50 14.81
N GLU A 193 -14.11 10.37 15.17
CA GLU A 193 -14.96 11.05 14.20
C GLU A 193 -14.13 11.89 13.23
N VAL A 194 -13.12 12.62 13.73
CA VAL A 194 -12.15 13.34 12.89
C VAL A 194 -11.34 12.36 12.02
N VAL A 195 -10.84 11.26 12.57
CA VAL A 195 -10.11 10.22 11.79
C VAL A 195 -10.95 9.70 10.62
N LYS A 196 -12.24 9.42 10.85
CA LYS A 196 -13.15 8.92 9.81
C LYS A 196 -13.37 9.97 8.72
N ASN A 197 -13.78 11.16 9.13
CA ASN A 197 -14.27 12.19 8.22
C ASN A 197 -13.13 12.96 7.52
N LYS A 198 -11.90 12.90 8.03
CA LYS A 198 -10.73 13.57 7.44
C LYS A 198 -9.71 12.59 6.93
N ASP A 199 -9.08 11.85 7.83
CA ASP A 199 -7.94 11.01 7.46
C ASP A 199 -8.39 9.86 6.52
N ILE A 200 -9.36 9.05 6.91
CA ILE A 200 -9.82 7.91 6.11
C ILE A 200 -10.40 8.37 4.76
N GLU A 201 -11.26 9.39 4.75
CA GLU A 201 -11.83 9.93 3.51
C GLU A 201 -10.78 10.49 2.55
N ASP A 202 -9.79 11.22 3.06
CA ASP A 202 -8.74 11.77 2.20
C ASP A 202 -7.85 10.66 1.62
N TYR A 203 -7.50 9.64 2.41
CA TYR A 203 -6.74 8.49 1.91
C TYR A 203 -7.54 7.62 0.93
N ASP A 204 -8.86 7.50 1.08
CA ASP A 204 -9.74 6.86 0.08
C ASP A 204 -9.76 7.64 -1.24
N ARG A 205 -9.85 8.98 -1.15
CA ARG A 205 -9.79 9.88 -2.30
C ARG A 205 -8.44 9.80 -3.02
N LEU A 206 -7.33 9.99 -2.30
CA LEU A 206 -5.98 9.97 -2.85
C LEU A 206 -5.62 8.59 -3.41
N GLY A 207 -5.94 7.52 -2.68
CA GLY A 207 -5.75 6.15 -3.13
C GLY A 207 -6.55 5.83 -4.39
N SER A 208 -7.80 6.28 -4.48
CA SER A 208 -8.63 6.15 -5.68
C SER A 208 -8.08 6.92 -6.88
N ILE A 209 -7.50 8.10 -6.67
CA ILE A 209 -6.82 8.88 -7.73
C ILE A 209 -5.57 8.13 -8.20
N ALA A 210 -4.71 7.70 -7.28
CA ALA A 210 -3.49 6.97 -7.59
C ALA A 210 -3.79 5.68 -8.37
N LEU A 211 -4.80 4.91 -7.96
CA LEU A 211 -5.25 3.70 -8.66
C LEU A 211 -5.67 3.99 -10.11
N LYS A 212 -6.50 5.04 -10.30
CA LYS A 212 -6.97 5.43 -11.64
C LYS A 212 -5.82 5.87 -12.54
N ILE A 213 -4.87 6.62 -12.01
CA ILE A 213 -3.68 7.05 -12.75
C ILE A 213 -2.82 5.84 -13.10
N ASN A 214 -2.47 5.00 -12.13
CA ASN A 214 -1.67 3.78 -12.31
C ASN A 214 -2.27 2.90 -13.41
N LYS A 215 -3.58 2.62 -13.32
CA LYS A 215 -4.29 1.78 -14.30
C LYS A 215 -4.30 2.37 -15.71
N LYS A 216 -4.47 3.69 -15.85
CA LYS A 216 -4.45 4.36 -17.15
C LYS A 216 -3.06 4.28 -17.80
N LEU A 217 -2.00 4.53 -17.03
CA LEU A 217 -0.63 4.47 -17.52
C LEU A 217 -0.26 3.04 -17.92
N ALA A 218 -0.64 2.06 -17.10
CA ALA A 218 -0.40 0.64 -17.33
C ALA A 218 -1.01 0.12 -18.65
N ILE A 219 -2.08 0.76 -19.12
CA ILE A 219 -2.71 0.48 -20.41
C ILE A 219 -2.06 1.31 -21.51
N ALA A 220 -1.82 2.60 -21.26
CA ALA A 220 -1.30 3.54 -22.26
C ALA A 220 0.12 3.19 -22.73
N GLY A 221 1.03 2.79 -21.83
CA GLY A 221 2.41 2.45 -22.19
C GLY A 221 2.51 1.35 -23.26
N PRO A 222 1.96 0.14 -23.01
CA PRO A 222 1.89 -0.92 -24.01
C PRO A 222 1.13 -0.52 -25.28
N LEU A 223 0.03 0.23 -25.17
CA LEU A 223 -0.76 0.65 -26.33
C LEU A 223 0.06 1.57 -27.25
N LEU A 224 0.72 2.58 -26.68
CA LEU A 224 1.54 3.54 -27.41
C LEU A 224 2.74 2.87 -28.08
N THR A 225 3.45 2.00 -27.37
CA THR A 225 4.57 1.24 -27.94
C THR A 225 4.12 0.26 -29.02
N GLY A 226 2.94 -0.34 -28.90
CA GLY A 226 2.33 -1.18 -29.94
C GLY A 226 1.95 -0.38 -31.20
N ILE A 227 1.35 0.80 -31.03
CA ILE A 227 1.09 1.74 -32.15
C ILE A 227 2.40 2.14 -32.81
N ALA A 228 3.45 2.40 -32.02
CA ALA A 228 4.76 2.74 -32.55
C ALA A 228 5.37 1.60 -33.38
N ALA A 229 5.22 0.34 -32.93
CA ALA A 229 5.64 -0.84 -33.70
C ALA A 229 4.95 -0.91 -35.07
N ILE A 230 3.62 -0.75 -35.09
CA ILE A 230 2.83 -0.76 -36.33
C ILE A 230 3.28 0.38 -37.24
N GLY A 231 3.33 1.62 -36.73
CA GLY A 231 3.75 2.78 -37.52
C GLY A 231 5.16 2.61 -38.10
N SER A 232 6.08 2.04 -37.31
CA SER A 232 7.46 1.82 -37.72
C SER A 232 7.58 0.82 -38.88
N ALA A 233 6.74 -0.21 -38.91
CA ALA A 233 6.68 -1.18 -39.99
C ALA A 233 6.27 -0.56 -41.34
N PHE A 234 5.55 0.57 -41.31
CA PHE A 234 5.09 1.30 -42.49
C PHE A 234 5.91 2.54 -42.84
N VAL A 235 7.02 2.81 -42.13
CA VAL A 235 7.95 3.89 -42.49
C VAL A 235 8.43 3.72 -43.94
N GLY A 236 8.51 4.82 -44.69
CA GLY A 236 8.83 4.80 -46.13
C GLY A 236 7.60 4.69 -47.06
N ASN A 237 6.41 4.37 -46.54
CA ASN A 237 5.16 4.35 -47.32
C ASN A 237 4.37 5.68 -47.21
N GLY A 238 4.96 6.71 -46.60
CA GLY A 238 4.35 8.03 -46.38
C GLY A 238 4.86 8.68 -45.10
N SER A 239 4.80 10.02 -45.02
CA SER A 239 5.29 10.79 -43.86
C SER A 239 4.47 10.54 -42.59
N ALA A 240 3.17 10.26 -42.72
CA ALA A 240 2.27 10.04 -41.59
C ALA A 240 2.66 8.83 -40.72
N ALA A 241 3.07 7.71 -41.33
CA ALA A 241 3.45 6.50 -40.60
C ALA A 241 4.68 6.72 -39.70
N ALA A 242 5.67 7.46 -40.21
CA ALA A 242 6.85 7.84 -39.45
C ALA A 242 6.51 8.79 -38.28
N ILE A 243 5.66 9.80 -38.52
CA ILE A 243 5.23 10.73 -37.48
C ILE A 243 4.48 9.99 -36.36
N VAL A 244 3.55 9.10 -36.72
CA VAL A 244 2.81 8.28 -35.73
C VAL A 244 3.78 7.44 -34.89
N ALA A 245 4.74 6.76 -35.53
CA ALA A 245 5.70 5.93 -34.82
C ALA A 245 6.59 6.74 -33.86
N LEU A 246 7.07 7.90 -34.30
CA LEU A 246 7.90 8.79 -33.48
C LEU A 246 7.13 9.36 -32.29
N MET A 247 5.91 9.86 -32.52
CA MET A 247 5.06 10.42 -31.48
C MET A 247 4.64 9.37 -30.45
N ALA A 248 4.19 8.20 -30.93
CA ALA A 248 3.77 7.13 -30.05
C ALA A 248 4.94 6.52 -29.27
N GLY A 249 6.10 6.33 -29.91
CA GLY A 249 7.30 5.81 -29.26
C GLY A 249 7.85 6.75 -28.18
N SER A 250 7.97 8.04 -28.49
CA SER A 250 8.41 9.05 -27.51
C SER A 250 7.44 9.20 -26.34
N LEU A 251 6.13 9.26 -26.61
CA LEU A 251 5.12 9.33 -25.55
C LEU A 251 5.08 8.04 -24.72
N GLY A 252 5.28 6.87 -25.34
CA GLY A 252 5.39 5.59 -24.63
C GLY A 252 6.53 5.57 -23.62
N ALA A 253 7.70 6.11 -23.99
CA ALA A 253 8.83 6.25 -23.07
C ALA A 253 8.53 7.22 -21.91
N ILE A 254 7.84 8.34 -22.18
CA ILE A 254 7.41 9.29 -21.13
C ILE A 254 6.42 8.64 -20.17
N VAL A 255 5.42 7.91 -20.70
CA VAL A 255 4.43 7.19 -19.88
C VAL A 255 5.10 6.15 -18.99
N ASN A 256 6.02 5.36 -19.54
CA ASN A 256 6.79 4.37 -18.78
C ASN A 256 7.65 5.02 -17.68
N ALA A 257 8.28 6.16 -17.98
CA ALA A 257 9.04 6.94 -17.01
C ALA A 257 8.16 7.49 -15.89
N PHE A 258 6.97 8.01 -16.20
CA PHE A 258 6.06 8.52 -15.20
C PHE A 258 5.46 7.40 -14.32
N GLU A 259 5.01 6.30 -14.92
CA GLU A 259 4.44 5.15 -14.20
C GLU A 259 5.45 4.48 -13.27
N HIS A 260 6.58 4.04 -13.80
CA HIS A 260 7.53 3.22 -13.05
C HIS A 260 8.68 4.01 -12.44
N GLY A 261 9.10 5.10 -13.08
CA GLY A 261 10.11 6.02 -12.53
C GLY A 261 9.52 6.93 -11.45
N GLY A 262 8.28 7.40 -11.64
CA GLY A 262 7.50 8.08 -10.59
C GLY A 262 6.96 7.13 -9.51
N GLN A 263 7.15 5.81 -9.67
CA GLN A 263 6.73 4.77 -8.74
C GLN A 263 5.25 4.86 -8.36
N VAL A 264 4.36 5.12 -9.33
CA VAL A 264 2.93 5.37 -9.07
C VAL A 264 2.27 4.18 -8.35
N GLY A 265 2.65 2.95 -8.69
CA GLY A 265 2.17 1.75 -7.99
C GLY A 265 2.60 1.69 -6.51
N MET A 266 3.84 2.11 -6.19
CA MET A 266 4.28 2.23 -4.78
C MET A 266 3.45 3.29 -4.03
N VAL A 267 3.17 4.43 -4.67
CA VAL A 267 2.34 5.50 -4.08
C VAL A 267 0.91 5.00 -3.81
N PHE A 268 0.33 4.23 -4.73
CA PHE A 268 -0.96 3.58 -4.50
C PHE A 268 -0.94 2.67 -3.26
N GLU A 269 0.06 1.80 -3.11
CA GLU A 269 0.17 0.93 -1.93
C GLU A 269 0.47 1.70 -0.65
N MET A 270 1.20 2.82 -0.73
CA MET A 270 1.40 3.72 0.40
C MET A 270 0.05 4.23 0.92
N TYR A 271 -0.80 4.78 0.03
CA TYR A 271 -2.13 5.25 0.41
C TYR A 271 -2.99 4.10 0.96
N ARG A 272 -2.95 2.93 0.32
CA ARG A 272 -3.68 1.73 0.78
C ARG A 272 -3.29 1.32 2.21
N ASN A 273 -2.00 1.40 2.52
CA ASN A 273 -1.47 1.09 3.84
C ASN A 273 -1.81 2.17 4.88
N CYS A 274 -1.76 3.46 4.52
CA CYS A 274 -2.18 4.54 5.43
C CYS A 274 -3.68 4.44 5.74
N GLY A 275 -4.53 4.24 4.73
CA GLY A 275 -5.96 4.00 4.93
C GLY A 275 -6.23 2.78 5.81
N GLY A 276 -5.46 1.70 5.62
CA GLY A 276 -5.54 0.49 6.47
C GLY A 276 -5.15 0.77 7.93
N PHE A 277 -4.16 1.62 8.15
CA PHE A 277 -3.74 2.03 9.49
C PHE A 277 -4.85 2.78 10.22
N PHE A 278 -5.47 3.78 9.58
CA PHE A 278 -6.57 4.52 10.19
C PHE A 278 -7.82 3.67 10.38
N LYS A 279 -8.12 2.76 9.44
CA LYS A 279 -9.22 1.80 9.61
C LYS A 279 -9.00 0.88 10.81
N LEU A 280 -7.77 0.38 10.99
CA LEU A 280 -7.41 -0.43 12.16
C LEU A 280 -7.50 0.37 13.46
N LEU A 281 -7.09 1.65 13.43
CA LEU A 281 -7.19 2.54 14.57
C LEU A 281 -8.65 2.75 14.99
N GLU A 282 -9.51 3.10 14.02
CA GLU A 282 -10.97 3.21 14.20
C GLU A 282 -11.55 1.94 14.83
N GLU A 283 -11.34 0.77 14.20
CA GLU A 283 -11.88 -0.50 14.69
C GLU A 283 -11.37 -0.86 16.09
N THR A 284 -10.12 -0.49 16.41
CA THR A 284 -9.53 -0.73 17.73
C THR A 284 -10.18 0.13 18.81
N VAL A 285 -10.43 1.41 18.52
CA VAL A 285 -11.10 2.32 19.46
C VAL A 285 -12.54 1.92 19.65
N GLU A 286 -13.29 1.68 18.58
CA GLU A 286 -14.69 1.24 18.67
C GLU A 286 -14.83 -0.04 19.47
N ALA A 287 -13.99 -1.05 19.21
CA ALA A 287 -14.01 -2.30 19.97
C ALA A 287 -13.67 -2.09 21.45
N THR A 288 -12.78 -1.14 21.75
CA THR A 288 -12.40 -0.82 23.15
C THR A 288 -13.54 -0.11 23.87
N LEU A 289 -14.24 0.82 23.20
CA LEU A 289 -15.39 1.54 23.75
C LEU A 289 -16.64 0.65 23.87
N GLU A 290 -16.80 -0.37 23.02
CA GLU A 290 -17.91 -1.35 23.10
C GLU A 290 -17.73 -2.38 24.24
N GLU A 291 -16.49 -2.68 24.66
CA GLU A 291 -16.21 -3.67 25.71
C GLU A 291 -16.72 -3.17 27.07
N LYS A 292 -17.68 -3.86 27.69
CA LYS A 292 -18.27 -3.41 28.96
C LYS A 292 -17.43 -3.81 30.18
N ASP A 293 -16.57 -4.81 30.04
CA ASP A 293 -15.72 -5.29 31.11
C ASP A 293 -14.43 -4.45 31.19
N LEU A 294 -14.36 -3.55 32.17
CA LEU A 294 -13.19 -2.68 32.41
C LEU A 294 -11.91 -3.46 32.75
N GLU A 295 -12.01 -4.70 33.25
CA GLU A 295 -10.84 -5.56 33.50
C GLU A 295 -10.28 -6.15 32.18
N LYS A 296 -11.09 -6.20 31.11
CA LYS A 296 -10.64 -6.61 29.77
C LYS A 296 -10.10 -5.45 28.93
N ARG A 297 -10.44 -4.20 29.28
CA ARG A 297 -9.89 -3.01 28.62
C ARG A 297 -8.43 -2.80 29.02
N GLU A 298 -7.63 -2.34 28.07
CA GLU A 298 -6.37 -1.69 28.41
C GLU A 298 -6.64 -0.49 29.33
N ASN A 299 -5.71 -0.16 30.22
CA ASN A 299 -5.83 1.02 31.07
C ASN A 299 -6.05 2.28 30.21
N GLY A 300 -7.03 3.10 30.58
CA GLY A 300 -7.48 4.24 29.76
C GLY A 300 -6.38 5.27 29.48
N GLU A 301 -5.57 5.64 30.47
CA GLU A 301 -4.48 6.61 30.31
C GLU A 301 -3.37 6.07 29.38
N ILE A 302 -3.06 4.76 29.48
CA ILE A 302 -2.10 4.11 28.58
C ILE A 302 -2.65 4.05 27.16
N PHE A 303 -3.95 3.74 27.00
CA PHE A 303 -4.61 3.69 25.71
C PHE A 303 -4.63 5.06 25.04
N GLU A 304 -4.99 6.11 25.79
CA GLU A 304 -4.96 7.50 25.37
C GLU A 304 -3.57 7.92 24.88
N MET A 305 -2.54 7.66 25.69
CA MET A 305 -1.15 7.95 25.33
C MET A 305 -0.73 7.23 24.04
N LYS A 306 -1.09 5.95 23.89
CA LYS A 306 -0.80 5.20 22.65
C LYS A 306 -1.51 5.81 21.45
N MET A 307 -2.76 6.23 21.61
CA MET A 307 -3.52 6.88 20.54
C MET A 307 -2.89 8.20 20.11
N ALA A 308 -2.54 9.05 21.07
CA ALA A 308 -1.87 10.31 20.81
C ALA A 308 -0.57 10.06 20.02
N LEU A 309 0.26 9.11 20.46
CA LEU A 309 1.50 8.74 19.76
C LEU A 309 1.26 8.17 18.37
N MET A 310 0.22 7.34 18.19
CA MET A 310 -0.18 6.81 16.87
C MET A 310 -0.66 7.89 15.92
N LEU A 311 -1.15 9.02 16.42
CA LEU A 311 -1.55 10.19 15.62
C LEU A 311 -0.45 11.25 15.52
N GLY A 312 0.73 11.01 16.09
CA GLY A 312 1.82 11.99 16.13
C GLY A 312 1.53 13.21 16.99
N ARG A 313 0.66 13.08 18.00
CA ARG A 313 0.25 14.14 18.92
C ARG A 313 0.75 13.86 20.34
N SER A 314 0.91 14.92 21.13
CA SER A 314 0.88 14.81 22.58
C SER A 314 -0.55 14.56 23.07
N VAL A 315 -0.70 14.04 24.29
CA VAL A 315 -2.01 13.79 24.90
C VAL A 315 -2.84 15.08 24.96
N SER A 316 -2.24 16.20 25.36
CA SER A 316 -2.91 17.50 25.41
C SER A 316 -3.41 17.98 24.05
N GLU A 317 -2.62 17.83 22.98
CA GLU A 317 -3.03 18.22 21.63
C GLU A 317 -4.14 17.33 21.06
N MET A 318 -4.24 16.08 21.53
CA MET A 318 -5.33 15.18 21.16
C MET A 318 -6.64 15.57 21.86
N ARG A 319 -6.58 15.94 23.15
CA ARG A 319 -7.75 16.48 23.88
C ARG A 319 -8.23 17.80 23.29
N GLU A 320 -7.31 18.70 22.94
CA GLU A 320 -7.65 19.95 22.25
C GLU A 320 -8.36 19.70 20.92
N LEU A 321 -7.90 18.72 20.14
CA LEU A 321 -8.58 18.30 18.91
C LEU A 321 -9.99 17.80 19.20
N ALA A 322 -10.18 16.99 20.25
CA ALA A 322 -11.50 16.50 20.65
C ALA A 322 -12.44 17.65 21.01
N SER A 323 -12.01 18.60 21.85
CA SER A 323 -12.81 19.77 22.22
C SER A 323 -13.15 20.64 21.01
N LYS A 324 -12.20 20.82 20.08
CA LYS A 324 -12.43 21.55 18.83
C LYS A 324 -13.43 20.83 17.92
N SER A 325 -13.35 19.50 17.84
CA SER A 325 -14.31 18.67 17.09
C SER A 325 -15.72 18.83 17.65
N GLU A 326 -15.86 18.72 18.96
CA GLU A 326 -17.15 18.87 19.63
C GLU A 326 -17.75 20.27 19.39
N ALA A 327 -16.93 21.32 19.52
CA ALA A 327 -17.35 22.70 19.26
C ALA A 327 -17.80 22.90 17.81
N CYS A 328 -17.02 22.43 16.83
CA CYS A 328 -17.37 22.49 15.41
C CYS A 328 -18.70 21.77 15.13
N ARG A 329 -18.90 20.59 15.71
CA ARG A 329 -20.16 19.83 15.55
C ARG A 329 -21.37 20.58 16.12
N MET A 330 -21.21 21.24 17.27
CA MET A 330 -22.27 22.06 17.88
C MET A 330 -22.63 23.28 17.03
N GLU A 331 -21.65 23.84 16.32
CA GLU A 331 -21.83 24.95 15.39
C GLU A 331 -22.29 24.51 13.97
N GLY A 332 -22.35 23.20 13.71
CA GLY A 332 -22.71 22.65 12.40
C GLY A 332 -21.66 22.92 11.32
N ILE A 333 -20.40 23.12 11.71
CA ILE A 333 -19.27 23.34 10.81
C ILE A 333 -18.33 22.13 10.82
N ASP A 334 -17.63 21.91 9.71
CA ASP A 334 -16.61 20.86 9.63
C ASP A 334 -15.33 21.30 10.33
N VAL A 335 -14.72 20.38 11.08
CA VAL A 335 -13.35 20.55 11.61
C VAL A 335 -12.39 20.72 10.44
N ASP A 336 -11.50 21.70 10.43
CA ASP A 336 -10.54 21.89 9.31
C ASP A 336 -9.22 21.11 9.51
N GLU A 337 -9.06 20.46 10.66
CA GLU A 337 -7.83 19.81 11.09
C GLU A 337 -7.89 18.28 10.94
N PHE A 338 -6.82 17.67 10.46
CA PHE A 338 -6.65 16.20 10.44
C PHE A 338 -6.31 15.66 11.83
N ALA A 339 -6.75 14.44 12.13
CA ALA A 339 -6.38 13.83 13.41
C ALA A 339 -4.89 13.45 13.41
N ASN A 340 -4.36 12.98 12.29
CA ASN A 340 -2.95 12.67 12.15
C ASN A 340 -2.07 13.91 11.91
N LYS A 341 -0.93 13.99 12.62
CA LYS A 341 0.13 14.99 12.40
C LYS A 341 1.40 14.41 11.75
N MET A 342 1.48 13.09 11.54
CA MET A 342 2.71 12.45 11.07
C MET A 342 2.93 12.55 9.55
N PHE A 343 1.89 12.79 8.76
CA PHE A 343 1.92 12.72 7.30
C PHE A 343 1.26 13.93 6.68
#